data_AF-A0A387BPF1-F1
#
_entry.id   AF-A0A387BPF1-F1
#
_cell.length_a   1.000
_cell.length_b   1.000
_cell.length_c   1.000
_cell.angle_alpha   90.00
_cell.angle_beta   90.00
_cell.angle_gamma   90.00
#
_symmetry.space_group_name_H-M   'P 1'
#
loop_
_entity.id
_entity.type
_entity.pdbx_description
1 polymer ?
#
loop_
_entity_poly.entity_id
_entity_poly.type
_entity_poly.pdbx_seq_one_letter_code
_entity_poly.pdbx_strand_id
1 'polypeptide(L)'
;MEYLRDDKRIALSGISAPESFMSAQAELEGYVMRSDIEPLAEDHYLSVGSRNNVRLHIVADRLPEIGVGLIAADLADWRRPREDGQAARLVRQAIG
;
A
#
# COMPACT_ATOMS: atom_id res chain seq x y z
N MET A 1 -5.15 -0.25 -13.44
CA MET A 1 -5.11 -0.17 -11.96
C MET A 1 -6.03 -1.21 -11.33
N GLU A 2 -7.29 -1.36 -11.76
CA GLU A 2 -8.23 -2.35 -11.20
C GLU A 2 -7.63 -3.77 -11.17
N TYR A 3 -7.10 -4.27 -12.28
CA TYR A 3 -6.44 -5.59 -12.34
C TYR A 3 -5.22 -5.75 -11.41
N LEU A 4 -4.50 -4.66 -11.12
CA LEU A 4 -3.36 -4.70 -10.21
C LEU A 4 -3.83 -4.71 -8.74
N ARG A 5 -4.92 -3.99 -8.42
CA ARG A 5 -5.51 -3.99 -7.07
C ARG A 5 -6.04 -5.36 -6.66
N ASP A 6 -6.53 -6.13 -7.63
CA ASP A 6 -7.09 -7.47 -7.41
C ASP A 6 -6.04 -8.60 -7.53
N ASP A 7 -4.77 -8.26 -7.79
CA ASP A 7 -3.70 -9.24 -7.90
C ASP A 7 -3.34 -9.82 -6.53
N LYS A 8 -3.51 -11.14 -6.39
CA LYS A 8 -3.30 -11.86 -5.12
C LYS A 8 -1.86 -11.85 -4.62
N ARG A 9 -0.89 -11.46 -5.45
CA ARG A 9 0.51 -11.26 -5.05
C ARG A 9 0.71 -10.00 -4.20
N ILE A 10 -0.28 -9.11 -4.17
CA ILE A 10 -0.19 -7.83 -3.47
C ILE A 10 -1.08 -7.84 -2.23
N ALA A 11 -0.48 -7.59 -1.07
CA ALA A 11 -1.22 -7.24 0.13
C ALA A 11 -1.41 -5.73 0.20
N LEU A 12 -2.63 -5.24 -0.10
CA LEU A 12 -2.94 -3.81 -0.10
C LEU A 12 -2.73 -3.19 1.28
N SER A 13 -2.05 -2.04 1.34
CA SER A 13 -1.78 -1.30 2.58
C SER A 13 -1.95 0.21 2.36
N GLY A 14 -1.73 0.99 3.43
CA GLY A 14 -1.73 2.45 3.41
C GLY A 14 -2.96 3.02 2.70
N ILE A 15 -2.76 3.85 1.68
CA ILE A 15 -3.87 4.49 0.94
C ILE A 15 -4.80 3.50 0.21
N SER A 16 -4.36 2.26 0.00
CA SER A 16 -5.12 1.25 -0.74
C SER A 16 -5.80 0.22 0.15
N ALA A 17 -5.47 0.16 1.44
CA ALA A 17 -6.17 -0.71 2.39
C ALA A 17 -7.63 -0.26 2.55
N PRO A 18 -8.62 -1.17 2.49
CA PRO A 18 -10.03 -0.84 2.76
C PRO A 18 -10.23 -0.15 4.13
N GLU A 19 -9.51 -0.62 5.15
CA GLU A 19 -9.53 -0.12 6.53
C GLU A 19 -8.86 1.25 6.68
N SER A 20 -8.18 1.74 5.63
CA SER A 20 -7.68 3.12 5.61
C SER A 20 -8.82 4.13 5.49
N PHE A 21 -9.99 3.75 4.98
CA PHE A 21 -11.09 4.64 4.63
C PHE A 21 -10.66 5.82 3.73
N MET A 22 -9.68 5.60 2.86
CA MET A 22 -9.20 6.59 1.90
C MET A 22 -9.64 6.26 0.47
N SER A 23 -9.88 7.31 -0.32
CA SER A 23 -10.03 7.16 -1.76
C SER A 23 -8.65 7.26 -2.41
N ALA A 24 -8.18 6.13 -2.94
CA ALA A 24 -6.84 5.99 -3.51
C ALA A 24 -6.68 6.61 -4.92
N GLN A 25 -7.72 7.26 -5.49
CA GLN A 25 -7.71 7.79 -6.87
C GLN A 25 -7.04 6.83 -7.88
N ALA A 26 -5.92 7.25 -8.48
CA ALA A 26 -5.11 6.48 -9.44
C ALA A 26 -3.81 5.94 -8.82
N GLU A 27 -3.67 5.96 -7.49
CA GLU A 27 -2.52 5.47 -6.74
C GLU A 27 -2.81 4.07 -6.14
N LEU A 28 -1.76 3.26 -5.98
CA LEU A 28 -1.79 1.96 -5.31
C LEU A 28 -0.62 1.85 -4.34
N GLU A 29 -0.88 1.29 -3.17
CA GLU A 29 0.15 0.93 -2.20
C GLU A 29 -0.08 -0.48 -1.66
N GLY A 30 0.99 -1.24 -1.50
CA GLY A 30 0.92 -2.57 -0.91
C GLY A 30 2.27 -3.23 -0.74
N TYR A 31 2.24 -4.44 -0.18
CA TYR A 31 3.39 -5.31 0.00
C TYR A 31 3.39 -6.42 -1.04
N VAL A 32 4.57 -6.81 -1.48
CA VAL A 32 4.76 -7.88 -2.45
C VAL A 32 6.03 -8.68 -2.11
N MET A 33 6.00 -9.97 -2.38
CA MET A 33 7.15 -10.84 -2.21
C MET A 33 8.24 -10.51 -3.24
N ARG A 34 9.51 -10.57 -2.84
CA ARG A 34 10.65 -10.36 -3.74
C ARG A 34 10.61 -11.29 -4.95
N SER A 35 10.18 -12.54 -4.76
CA SER A 35 10.05 -13.54 -5.84
C SER A 35 9.04 -13.14 -6.92
N ASP A 36 8.12 -12.25 -6.58
CA ASP A 36 6.96 -11.94 -7.40
C ASP A 36 7.11 -10.59 -8.13
N ILE A 37 8.19 -9.83 -7.85
CA ILE A 37 8.40 -8.50 -8.43
C ILE A 37 8.56 -8.55 -9.94
N GLU A 38 9.51 -9.32 -10.46
CA GLU A 38 9.71 -9.44 -11.91
C GLU A 38 8.45 -9.95 -12.63
N PRO A 39 7.82 -11.07 -12.22
CA PRO A 39 6.57 -11.53 -12.84
C PRO A 39 5.44 -10.50 -12.78
N LEU A 40 5.25 -9.81 -11.64
CA LEU A 40 4.22 -8.79 -11.48
C LEU A 40 4.49 -7.59 -12.40
N ALA A 41 5.77 -7.20 -12.56
CA ALA A 41 6.15 -6.10 -13.43
C ALA A 41 5.90 -6.42 -14.91
N GLU A 42 6.16 -7.66 -15.34
CA GLU A 42 5.85 -8.11 -16.70
C GLU A 42 4.34 -8.16 -16.96
N ASP A 43 3.58 -8.77 -16.04
CA ASP A 43 2.12 -8.94 -16.18
C ASP A 43 1.35 -7.61 -16.22
N HIS A 44 1.82 -6.62 -15.45
CA HIS A 44 1.14 -5.32 -15.29
C HIS A 44 1.90 -4.14 -15.91
N TYR A 45 2.93 -4.41 -16.71
CA TYR A 45 3.76 -3.40 -17.37
C TYR A 45 4.32 -2.34 -16.39
N LEU A 46 4.72 -2.78 -15.19
CA LEU A 46 5.28 -1.88 -14.18
C LEU A 46 6.70 -1.47 -14.58
N SER A 47 7.05 -0.24 -14.26
CA SER A 47 8.40 0.27 -14.42
C SER A 47 8.79 1.14 -13.23
N VAL A 48 10.07 1.12 -12.87
CA VAL A 48 10.58 1.98 -11.79
C VAL A 48 10.68 3.41 -12.31
N GLY A 49 10.09 4.35 -11.59
CA GLY A 49 10.10 5.77 -11.96
C GLY A 49 10.26 6.71 -10.77
N SER A 50 10.24 8.01 -11.04
CA SER A 50 10.29 9.09 -10.03
C SER A 50 8.92 9.68 -9.71
N ARG A 51 7.92 9.45 -10.56
CA ARG A 51 6.51 9.80 -10.35
C ARG A 51 5.71 8.52 -10.41
N ASN A 52 5.54 7.88 -9.27
CA ASN A 52 4.97 6.55 -9.21
C ASN A 52 3.55 6.62 -8.68
N ASN A 53 2.63 6.05 -9.45
CA ASN A 53 1.26 5.79 -9.03
C ASN A 53 1.11 4.41 -8.39
N VAL A 54 2.20 3.66 -8.25
CA VAL A 54 2.27 2.36 -7.58
C VAL A 54 3.46 2.39 -6.62
N ARG A 55 3.22 2.15 -5.35
CA ARG A 55 4.23 2.01 -4.30
C ARG A 55 4.17 0.60 -3.74
N LEU A 56 5.16 -0.23 -4.09
CA LEU A 56 5.26 -1.60 -3.61
C LEU A 56 6.41 -1.73 -2.61
N HIS A 57 6.08 -2.18 -1.41
CA HIS A 57 7.05 -2.52 -0.36
C HIS A 57 7.47 -3.99 -0.56
N ILE A 58 8.77 -4.21 -0.81
CA ILE A 58 9.30 -5.53 -1.14
C ILE A 58 9.73 -6.25 0.12
N VAL A 59 9.20 -7.46 0.35
CA VAL A 59 9.55 -8.33 1.48
C VAL A 59 10.18 -9.64 1.01
N ALA A 60 11.08 -10.21 1.81
CA ALA A 60 11.83 -11.41 1.42
C ALA A 60 11.12 -12.73 1.75
N ASP A 61 10.51 -12.83 2.94
CA ASP A 61 10.10 -14.13 3.49
C ASP A 61 8.59 -14.36 3.50
N ARG A 62 7.81 -13.36 3.93
CA ARG A 62 6.35 -13.43 3.97
C ARG A 62 5.71 -12.06 3.88
N LEU A 63 4.52 -12.01 3.30
CA LEU A 63 3.67 -10.81 3.36
C LEU A 63 3.28 -10.54 4.83
N PRO A 64 3.28 -9.27 5.26
CA PRO A 64 2.80 -8.91 6.59
C PRO A 64 1.29 -9.08 6.69
N GLU A 65 0.80 -9.29 7.90
CA GLU A 65 -0.61 -9.10 8.20
C GLU A 65 -0.91 -7.59 8.19
N ILE A 66 -1.85 -7.17 7.35
CA ILE A 66 -2.19 -5.75 7.19
C ILE A 66 -3.14 -5.33 8.31
N GLY A 67 -2.55 -4.93 9.44
CA GLY A 67 -3.28 -4.38 10.59
C GLY A 67 -3.30 -2.85 10.59
N VAL A 68 -4.21 -2.27 11.39
CA VAL A 68 -4.41 -0.81 11.51
C VAL A 68 -3.10 -0.05 11.82
N GLY A 69 -2.21 -0.62 12.64
CA GLY A 69 -0.92 -0.01 12.96
C GLY A 69 0.00 0.12 11.74
N LEU A 70 0.05 -0.90 10.88
CA LEU A 70 0.85 -0.87 9.66
C LEU A 70 0.24 0.08 8.62
N ILE A 71 -1.09 0.05 8.46
CA ILE A 71 -1.80 0.99 7.59
C ILE A 71 -1.50 2.43 8.01
N ALA A 72 -1.57 2.75 9.31
CA ALA A 72 -1.29 4.10 9.81
C ALA A 72 0.17 4.51 9.57
N ALA A 73 1.12 3.59 9.74
CA ALA A 73 2.53 3.84 9.44
C ALA A 73 2.75 4.15 7.96
N ASP A 74 2.22 3.32 7.07
CA ASP A 74 2.34 3.49 5.62
C ASP A 74 1.68 4.79 5.13
N LEU A 75 0.54 5.18 5.71
CA LEU A 75 -0.10 6.47 5.45
C LEU A 75 0.82 7.64 5.83
N ALA A 76 1.38 7.65 7.03
CA ALA A 76 2.30 8.71 7.48
C ALA A 76 3.55 8.82 6.59
N ASP A 77 3.94 7.70 5.97
CA ASP A 77 5.08 7.59 5.09
C ASP A 77 4.91 8.35 3.75
N TRP A 78 3.69 8.74 3.40
CA TRP A 78 3.43 9.63 2.26
C TRP A 78 3.85 11.07 2.54
N ARG A 79 3.92 11.49 3.81
CA ARG A 79 4.24 12.85 4.26
C ARG A 79 3.38 13.91 3.57
N ARG A 80 2.08 13.65 3.53
CA ARG A 80 1.07 14.48 2.87
C ARG A 80 -0.04 14.78 3.88
N PRO A 81 -0.59 16.00 3.91
CA PRO A 81 -1.54 16.40 4.95
C PRO A 81 -2.77 15.48 5.08
N ARG A 82 -3.26 14.94 3.95
CA ARG A 82 -4.44 14.06 3.92
C ARG A 82 -4.14 12.72 4.61
N GLU A 83 -3.04 12.09 4.23
CA GLU A 83 -2.60 10.80 4.75
C GLU A 83 -2.15 10.90 6.21
N ASP A 84 -1.41 11.95 6.58
CA ASP A 84 -0.97 12.20 7.95
C ASP A 84 -2.16 12.38 8.92
N GLY A 85 -3.17 13.14 8.49
CA GLY A 85 -4.40 13.33 9.26
C GLY A 85 -5.16 12.02 9.47
N GLN A 86 -5.18 11.16 8.45
CA GLN A 86 -5.85 9.87 8.52
C GLN A 86 -5.09 8.86 9.38
N ALA A 87 -3.75 8.80 9.25
CA ALA A 87 -2.90 7.99 10.11
C ALA A 87 -3.16 8.32 11.59
N ALA A 88 -3.17 9.61 11.93
CA ALA A 88 -3.45 10.06 13.29
C ALA A 88 -4.87 9.69 13.76
N ARG A 89 -5.88 9.70 12.86
CA ARG A 89 -7.25 9.26 13.18
C ARG A 89 -7.29 7.76 13.48
N LEU A 90 -6.65 6.93 12.65
CA LEU A 90 -6.61 5.48 12.84
C LEU A 90 -5.92 5.09 14.13
N VAL A 91 -4.78 5.72 14.46
CA VAL A 91 -4.07 5.48 15.72
C VAL A 91 -4.96 5.82 16.92
N ARG A 92 -5.65 6.98 16.90
CA ARG A 92 -6.57 7.35 17.99
C ARG A 92 -7.72 6.36 18.18
N GLN A 93 -8.24 5.79 17.08
CA GLN A 93 -9.30 4.79 17.14
C GLN A 93 -8.83 3.43 17.64
N ALA A 94 -7.56 3.07 17.43
CA ALA A 94 -7.01 1.78 17.87
C ALA A 94 -6.64 1.75 19.36
N ILE A 95 -6.39 2.91 19.97
CA ILE A 95 -5.96 3.03 21.38
C ILE A 95 -7.04 3.59 22.32
N GLY A 96 -8.18 4.03 21.77
CA GLY A 96 -9.32 4.55 22.52
C GLY A 96 -10.44 3.52 22.59
#